data_AF-A0A964PJD4-F1
#
_entry.id   AF-A0A964PJD4-F1
#
_cell.length_a   1.000
_cell.length_b   1.000
_cell.length_c   1.000
_cell.angle_alpha   90.00
_cell.angle_beta   90.00
_cell.angle_gamma   90.00
#
_symmetry.space_group_name_H-M   'P 1'
#
loop_
_entity.id
_entity.type
_entity.pdbx_description
1 polymer ?
#
loop_
_entity_poly.entity_id
_entity_poly.type
_entity_poly.pdbx_seq_one_letter_code
_entity_poly.pdbx_strand_id
1 'polypeptide(L)'
;MSSKISAGPGRPLDPHRHRTLGRNGDPRRCQRTPLRSPSRAAILTGQYVHTNGIIDNTARDSASHLLPTFARPLSGAGYQTGFFGKWHMGNDDSPRPGFTRWVAMKGQGEATDPKFNVAGTPIE
;
A
#
# COMPACT_ATOMS: atom_id res chain seq x y z
N MET A 1 33.41 -38.03 -16.67
CA MET A 1 33.16 -36.62 -16.29
C MET A 1 31.70 -36.33 -16.59
N SER A 2 30.83 -36.32 -15.57
CA SER A 2 29.39 -36.03 -15.76
C SER A 2 29.09 -34.69 -15.09
N SER A 3 28.74 -33.69 -15.90
CA SER A 3 28.48 -32.32 -15.48
C SER A 3 27.14 -32.25 -14.76
N LYS A 4 27.14 -31.82 -13.49
CA LYS A 4 25.93 -31.47 -12.75
C LYS A 4 25.49 -30.08 -13.18
N ILE A 5 24.37 -29.98 -13.88
CA ILE A 5 23.63 -28.73 -14.06
C ILE A 5 23.00 -28.39 -12.71
N SER A 6 23.50 -27.34 -12.06
CA SER A 6 22.92 -26.79 -10.83
C SER A 6 21.66 -25.99 -11.19
N ALA A 7 20.50 -26.49 -10.79
CA ALA A 7 19.25 -25.74 -10.84
C ALA A 7 19.31 -24.61 -9.79
N GLY A 8 19.21 -23.36 -10.23
CA GLY A 8 19.03 -22.21 -9.34
C GLY A 8 17.75 -22.33 -8.50
N PRO A 9 17.61 -21.56 -7.41
CA PRO A 9 16.54 -21.73 -6.45
C PRO A 9 15.17 -21.60 -7.14
N GLY A 10 14.39 -22.67 -7.05
CA GLY A 10 13.06 -22.77 -7.62
C GLY A 10 12.20 -21.59 -7.17
N ARG A 11 11.75 -20.78 -8.12
CA ARG A 11 10.77 -19.72 -7.87
C ARG A 11 9.53 -20.36 -7.26
N PRO A 12 9.05 -19.93 -6.07
CA PRO A 12 7.80 -20.45 -5.53
C PRO A 12 6.67 -20.18 -6.52
N LEU A 13 6.07 -21.25 -7.04
CA LEU A 13 4.87 -21.18 -7.88
C LEU A 13 3.69 -20.95 -6.93
N ASP A 14 3.24 -19.70 -6.84
CA ASP A 14 1.98 -19.37 -6.17
C ASP A 14 0.82 -19.62 -7.15
N PRO A 15 -0.03 -20.64 -6.91
CA PRO A 15 -1.09 -21.04 -7.82
C PRO A 15 -2.20 -19.99 -8.00
N HIS A 16 -2.26 -18.95 -7.15
CA HIS A 16 -3.30 -17.92 -7.21
C HIS A 16 -2.91 -16.68 -8.02
N ARG A 17 -1.66 -16.57 -8.47
CA ARG A 17 -1.12 -15.32 -9.05
C ARG A 17 -1.39 -15.10 -10.54
N HIS A 18 -2.04 -16.04 -11.22
CA HIS A 18 -2.05 -16.09 -12.69
C HIS A 18 -3.30 -15.52 -13.38
N ARG A 19 -4.18 -14.81 -12.67
CA ARG A 19 -5.44 -14.35 -13.28
C ARG A 19 -5.81 -12.92 -12.91
N THR A 20 -5.18 -11.95 -13.57
CA THR A 20 -5.78 -10.65 -13.98
C THR A 20 -4.68 -9.69 -14.47
N LEU A 21 -4.53 -9.56 -15.78
CA LEU A 21 -3.94 -8.37 -16.41
C LEU A 21 -4.85 -7.99 -17.58
N GLY A 22 -5.80 -7.10 -17.30
CA GLY A 22 -6.59 -6.43 -18.32
C GLY A 22 -5.66 -5.65 -19.25
N ARG A 23 -5.82 -5.87 -20.55
CA ARG A 23 -4.83 -5.58 -21.60
C ARG A 23 -4.66 -4.09 -21.98
N ASN A 24 -5.12 -3.14 -21.17
CA ASN A 24 -5.37 -1.76 -21.65
C ASN A 24 -4.62 -0.64 -20.89
N GLY A 25 -3.67 -0.94 -20.01
CA GLY A 25 -2.82 0.07 -19.37
C GLY A 25 -1.43 0.11 -19.99
N ASP A 26 -0.95 1.27 -20.46
CA ASP A 26 0.48 1.44 -20.78
C ASP A 26 1.28 1.46 -19.46
N PRO A 27 2.08 0.42 -19.15
CA PRO A 27 2.83 0.33 -17.90
C PRO A 27 3.91 1.42 -17.77
N ARG A 28 4.20 2.17 -18.85
CA ARG A 28 5.10 3.33 -18.84
C ARG A 28 4.48 4.54 -18.14
N ARG A 29 3.16 4.55 -17.92
CA ARG A 29 2.42 5.63 -17.22
C ARG A 29 2.14 5.29 -15.75
N CYS A 30 3.09 4.65 -15.07
CA CYS A 30 3.07 4.50 -13.63
C CYS A 30 4.17 5.36 -13.02
N GLN A 31 3.84 6.18 -12.02
CA GLN A 31 4.85 6.93 -11.31
C GLN A 31 5.81 5.98 -10.60
N ARG A 32 7.10 6.05 -10.95
CA ARG A 32 8.15 5.26 -10.30
C ARG A 32 8.79 6.08 -9.20
N THR A 33 8.60 5.68 -7.96
CA THR A 33 9.44 6.10 -6.85
C THR A 33 10.11 4.87 -6.24
N PRO A 34 11.42 4.94 -5.92
CA PRO A 34 12.12 3.81 -5.31
C PRO A 34 11.77 3.62 -3.82
N LEU A 35 10.89 4.47 -3.28
CA LEU A 35 10.52 4.51 -1.87
C LEU A 35 9.09 4.03 -1.65
N ARG A 36 8.89 3.38 -0.50
CA ARG A 36 7.66 2.69 -0.12
C ARG A 36 6.50 3.66 0.14
N SER A 37 6.71 4.72 0.90
CA SER A 37 5.67 5.69 1.26
C SER A 37 5.26 6.55 0.07
N PRO A 38 6.20 7.14 -0.71
CA PRO A 38 5.87 7.93 -1.89
C PRO A 38 5.16 7.11 -2.98
N SER A 39 5.53 5.83 -3.15
CA SER A 39 4.89 4.93 -4.12
C SER A 39 3.42 4.66 -3.74
N ARG A 40 3.14 4.39 -2.46
CA ARG A 40 1.76 4.22 -1.96
C ARG A 40 0.94 5.50 -2.12
N ALA A 41 1.53 6.65 -1.78
CA ALA A 41 0.85 7.94 -1.89
C ALA A 41 0.41 8.22 -3.33
N ALA A 42 1.30 7.95 -4.30
CA ALA A 42 1.00 8.10 -5.71
C ALA A 42 -0.17 7.22 -6.16
N ILE A 43 -0.22 5.95 -5.73
CA ILE A 43 -1.32 5.03 -6.06
C ILE A 43 -2.65 5.52 -5.47
N LEU A 44 -2.64 5.94 -4.20
CA LEU A 44 -3.87 6.29 -3.49
C LEU A 44 -4.44 7.65 -3.91
N THR A 45 -3.58 8.59 -4.31
CA THR A 45 -4.01 9.94 -4.71
C THR A 45 -4.10 10.12 -6.22
N GLY A 46 -3.44 9.27 -7.01
CA GLY A 46 -3.25 9.47 -8.45
C GLY A 46 -2.35 10.67 -8.80
N GLN A 47 -1.71 11.28 -7.81
CA GLN A 47 -0.90 12.50 -7.98
C GLN A 47 0.59 12.20 -7.90
N TYR A 48 1.40 13.05 -8.54
CA TYR A 48 2.84 12.99 -8.39
C TYR A 48 3.27 13.26 -6.93
N VAL A 49 4.35 12.62 -6.48
CA VAL A 49 4.88 12.79 -5.11
C VAL A 49 5.25 14.23 -4.72
N HIS A 50 5.61 15.07 -5.68
CA HIS A 50 5.83 16.50 -5.45
C HIS A 50 4.52 17.27 -5.22
N THR A 51 3.39 16.74 -5.70
CA THR A 51 2.05 17.30 -5.53
C THR A 51 1.39 16.79 -4.26
N ASN A 52 1.39 15.46 -4.03
CA ASN A 52 0.75 14.87 -2.86
C ASN A 52 1.52 15.11 -1.55
N GLY A 53 2.79 15.54 -1.67
CA GLY A 53 3.59 15.86 -0.53
C GLY A 53 3.85 14.64 0.35
N ILE A 54 4.17 13.46 -0.19
CA ILE A 54 4.84 12.33 0.50
C ILE A 54 6.12 11.98 -0.30
N ILE A 55 7.30 12.44 0.14
CA ILE A 55 8.56 12.40 -0.63
C ILE A 55 9.60 11.43 -0.05
N ASP A 56 9.49 11.08 1.23
CA ASP A 56 10.38 10.13 1.91
C ASP A 56 9.57 9.13 2.76
N ASN A 57 10.24 8.23 3.47
CA ASN A 57 9.61 7.22 4.34
C ASN A 57 9.56 7.64 5.82
N THR A 58 10.08 8.81 6.18
CA THR A 58 10.41 9.20 7.55
C THR A 58 9.56 10.35 8.06
N ALA A 59 9.09 11.21 7.17
CA ALA A 59 8.30 12.37 7.50
C ALA A 59 6.84 12.15 7.07
N ARG A 60 5.93 12.65 7.92
CA ARG A 60 4.57 13.17 7.60
C ARG A 60 3.41 12.40 8.20
N ASP A 61 3.35 12.39 9.52
CA ASP A 61 2.14 12.06 10.26
C ASP A 61 1.00 12.96 9.79
N SER A 62 1.12 14.28 9.94
CA SER A 62 0.05 15.23 9.59
C SER A 62 -0.32 15.25 8.10
N ALA A 63 0.63 15.25 7.17
CA ALA A 63 0.30 15.31 5.74
C ALA A 63 -0.40 14.03 5.24
N SER A 64 -0.11 12.87 5.85
CA SER A 64 -0.80 11.63 5.50
C SER A 64 -2.29 11.66 5.80
N HIS A 65 -2.71 12.36 6.86
CA HIS A 65 -4.13 12.48 7.23
C HIS A 65 -4.93 13.33 6.23
N LEU A 66 -4.25 14.21 5.52
CA LEU A 66 -4.85 15.17 4.59
C LEU A 66 -4.87 14.68 3.14
N LEU A 67 -4.32 13.50 2.86
CA LEU A 67 -4.18 13.01 1.49
C LEU A 67 -5.56 12.92 0.79
N PRO A 68 -5.68 13.44 -0.45
CA PRO A 68 -6.89 13.31 -1.26
C PRO A 68 -6.92 11.91 -1.89
N THR A 69 -7.16 10.88 -1.07
CA THR A 69 -7.24 9.50 -1.55
C THR A 69 -8.49 9.28 -2.42
N PHE A 70 -8.42 8.35 -3.37
CA PHE A 70 -9.58 7.95 -4.17
C PHE A 70 -10.73 7.40 -3.32
N ALA A 71 -10.44 6.93 -2.10
CA ALA A 71 -11.44 6.39 -1.19
C ALA A 71 -12.44 7.45 -0.73
N ARG A 72 -12.02 8.71 -0.60
CA ARG A 72 -12.88 9.84 -0.20
C ARG A 72 -14.06 10.06 -1.16
N PRO A 73 -13.86 10.31 -2.47
CA PRO A 73 -14.97 10.46 -3.39
C PRO A 73 -15.80 9.18 -3.55
N LEU A 74 -15.18 7.99 -3.49
CA LEU A 74 -15.93 6.73 -3.58
C LEU A 74 -16.87 6.55 -2.39
N SER A 75 -16.38 6.79 -1.16
CA SER A 75 -17.22 6.75 0.03
C SER A 75 -18.34 7.78 -0.03
N GLY A 76 -18.05 9.01 -0.49
CA GLY A 76 -19.07 10.04 -0.71
C GLY A 76 -20.13 9.67 -1.75
N ALA A 77 -19.79 8.82 -2.72
CA ALA A 77 -20.72 8.28 -3.71
C ALA A 77 -21.48 7.02 -3.23
N GLY A 78 -21.36 6.64 -1.96
CA GLY A 78 -22.08 5.51 -1.36
C GLY A 78 -21.38 4.15 -1.48
N TYR A 79 -20.12 4.11 -1.94
CA TYR A 79 -19.35 2.87 -1.96
C TYR A 79 -18.88 2.48 -0.55
N GLN A 80 -18.90 1.19 -0.26
CA GLN A 80 -18.19 0.64 0.89
C GLN A 80 -16.69 0.59 0.57
N THR A 81 -15.90 1.28 1.38
CA THR A 81 -14.46 1.40 1.22
C THR A 81 -13.73 0.77 2.38
N GLY A 82 -12.66 0.03 2.12
CA GLY A 82 -11.89 -0.66 3.14
C GLY A 82 -10.39 -0.57 2.89
N PHE A 83 -9.61 -0.39 3.96
CA PHE A 83 -8.16 -0.50 3.93
C PHE A 83 -7.70 -1.64 4.84
N PHE A 84 -6.81 -2.48 4.32
CA PHE A 84 -6.24 -3.63 5.03
C PHE A 84 -4.73 -3.70 4.78
N GLY A 85 -3.94 -3.69 5.85
CA GLY A 85 -2.50 -3.96 5.81
C GLY A 85 -1.61 -2.73 6.07
N LYS A 86 -0.53 -2.59 5.30
CA LYS A 86 0.55 -1.64 5.60
C LYS A 86 0.31 -0.27 4.96
N TRP A 87 -0.12 0.70 5.77
CA TRP A 87 -0.29 2.10 5.37
C TRP A 87 1.05 2.79 5.12
N HIS A 88 1.89 2.87 6.16
CA HIS A 88 3.29 3.24 6.04
C HIS A 88 3.54 4.58 5.30
N MET A 89 2.68 5.56 5.52
CA MET A 89 2.88 6.97 5.18
C MET A 89 2.60 7.75 6.47
N GLY A 90 3.53 7.74 7.41
CA GLY A 90 3.31 8.19 8.80
C GLY A 90 3.56 7.08 9.83
N ASN A 91 3.57 7.47 11.10
CA ASN A 91 3.96 6.67 12.25
C ASN A 91 2.77 6.05 13.00
N ASP A 92 1.57 6.62 12.82
CA ASP A 92 0.34 6.10 13.42
C ASP A 92 -0.42 5.16 12.48
N ASP A 93 -1.29 4.34 13.06
CA ASP A 93 -2.18 3.40 12.37
C ASP A 93 -3.65 3.82 12.45
N SER A 94 -3.94 5.07 12.80
CA SER A 94 -5.32 5.52 12.96
C SER A 94 -6.06 5.57 11.61
N PRO A 95 -7.39 5.45 11.61
CA PRO A 95 -8.19 5.47 10.39
C PRO A 95 -7.94 6.71 9.54
N ARG A 96 -7.89 6.53 8.21
CA ARG A 96 -7.72 7.64 7.25
C ARG A 96 -9.07 8.00 6.61
N PRO A 97 -9.29 9.29 6.26
CA PRO A 97 -10.55 9.73 5.68
C PRO A 97 -10.93 8.96 4.41
N GLY A 98 -12.21 8.64 4.27
CA GLY A 98 -12.76 7.96 3.11
C GLY A 98 -12.72 6.43 3.16
N PHE A 99 -12.15 5.82 4.21
CA PHE A 99 -12.22 4.37 4.43
C PHE A 99 -13.23 4.03 5.52
N THR A 100 -14.33 3.36 5.16
CA THR A 100 -15.36 2.93 6.11
C THR A 100 -14.94 1.73 6.97
N ARG A 101 -14.02 0.91 6.47
CA ARG A 101 -13.39 -0.20 7.21
C ARG A 101 -11.89 -0.01 7.24
N TRP A 102 -11.28 -0.23 8.40
CA TRP A 102 -9.87 0.03 8.61
C TRP A 102 -9.22 -1.07 9.43
N VAL A 103 -8.20 -1.70 8.86
CA VAL A 103 -7.30 -2.63 9.53
C VAL A 103 -5.88 -2.28 9.10
N ALA A 104 -5.10 -1.62 9.94
CA ALA A 104 -3.76 -1.17 9.58
C ALA A 104 -2.68 -1.54 10.60
N MET A 105 -1.46 -1.70 10.11
CA MET A 105 -0.27 -1.86 10.95
C MET A 105 0.34 -0.49 11.29
N LYS A 106 0.88 -0.36 12.49
CA LYS A 106 1.58 0.86 12.94
C LYS A 106 2.90 1.07 12.20
N GLY A 107 3.08 2.25 11.61
CA GLY A 107 4.32 2.68 10.96
C GLY A 107 4.81 1.71 9.88
N GLN A 108 6.03 1.19 10.06
CA GLN A 108 6.61 0.17 9.16
C GLN A 108 5.95 -1.21 9.31
N GLY A 109 5.24 -1.46 10.41
CA GLY A 109 4.77 -2.79 10.78
C GLY A 109 5.92 -3.73 11.18
N GLU A 110 5.52 -4.87 11.74
CA GLU A 110 6.40 -5.94 12.17
C GLU A 110 6.32 -7.11 11.20
N ALA A 111 7.40 -7.88 11.07
CA ALA A 111 7.46 -9.01 10.15
C ALA A 111 6.84 -10.28 10.76
N THR A 112 6.83 -10.38 12.08
CA THR A 112 6.35 -11.53 12.85
C THR A 112 5.25 -11.04 13.79
N ASP A 113 4.09 -11.69 13.76
CA ASP A 113 2.93 -11.40 14.61
C ASP A 113 2.59 -9.90 14.74
N PRO A 114 2.28 -9.23 13.61
CA PRO A 114 2.07 -7.79 13.62
C PRO A 114 0.76 -7.42 14.34
N LYS A 115 0.85 -6.46 15.26
CA LYS A 115 -0.33 -5.84 15.86
C LYS A 115 -1.09 -5.02 14.82
N PHE A 116 -2.42 -5.10 14.89
CA PHE A 116 -3.31 -4.39 13.97
C PHE A 116 -4.18 -3.38 14.70
N ASN A 117 -4.44 -2.25 14.07
CA ASN A 117 -5.48 -1.32 14.48
C ASN A 117 -6.75 -1.63 13.67
N VAL A 118 -7.79 -2.08 14.35
CA VAL A 118 -9.12 -2.31 13.78
C VAL A 118 -10.03 -1.16 14.16
N ALA A 119 -10.42 -0.37 13.15
CA ALA A 119 -11.37 0.74 13.29
C ALA A 119 -11.03 1.77 14.40
N GLY A 120 -9.74 1.98 14.69
CA GLY A 120 -9.27 2.90 15.74
C GLY A 120 -8.79 2.18 17.02
N THR A 121 -9.10 0.90 17.17
CA THR A 121 -8.73 0.10 18.34
C THR A 121 -7.57 -0.84 18.02
N PRO A 122 -6.41 -0.70 18.66
CA PRO A 122 -5.35 -1.69 18.59
C PRO A 122 -5.83 -3.04 19.12
N ILE A 123 -5.62 -4.10 18.36
CA ILE A 123 -5.79 -5.48 18.78
C ILE A 123 -4.41 -6.14 18.90
N GLU A 124 -4.22 -6.88 19.99
CA GLU A 124 -3.01 -7.66 20.24
C GLU A 124 -3.06 -9.02 19.53
#